data_AF-D9SU87-F1
#
_entry.id   AF-D9SU87-F1
#
_cell.length_a   1.000
_cell.length_b   1.000
_cell.length_c   1.000
_cell.angle_alpha   90.00
_cell.angle_beta   90.00
_cell.angle_gamma   90.00
#
_symmetry.space_group_name_H-M   'P 1'
#
loop_
_entity.id
_entity.type
_entity.pdbx_description
1 polymer ?
#
loop_
_entity_poly.entity_id
_entity_poly.type
_entity_poly.pdbx_seq_one_letter_code
_entity_poly.pdbx_strand_id
1 'polypeptide(L)'
;MERHELANMSRLHLDTIIRWEQGVFPKPENVKLLGEMFSIPIVYFDEYYSIYYSSYQDRIREWKDRNRYSYSMAEGILGVSHSGFARLLSGKIRLSYDMYMKLKTLNVF
;
A
#
# COMPACT_ATOMS: atom_id res chain seq x y z
N MET A 1 -12.50 -15.35 -17.78
CA MET A 1 -12.80 -13.94 -18.10
C MET A 1 -11.66 -13.42 -18.93
N GLU A 2 -11.95 -12.94 -20.12
CA GLU A 2 -10.96 -12.36 -21.03
C GLU A 2 -10.59 -10.93 -20.64
N ARG A 3 -9.39 -10.45 -21.03
CA ARG A 3 -8.88 -9.12 -20.64
C ARG A 3 -9.83 -7.98 -21.01
N HIS A 4 -10.41 -8.05 -22.20
CA HIS A 4 -11.38 -7.05 -22.68
C HIS A 4 -12.67 -7.05 -21.88
N GLU A 5 -13.15 -8.24 -21.47
CA GLU A 5 -14.34 -8.35 -20.62
C GLU A 5 -14.09 -7.70 -19.27
N LEU A 6 -12.95 -8.01 -18.64
CA LEU A 6 -12.56 -7.41 -17.37
C LEU A 6 -12.45 -5.88 -17.48
N ALA A 7 -11.74 -5.38 -18.49
CA ALA A 7 -11.58 -3.95 -18.72
C ALA A 7 -12.92 -3.23 -18.86
N ASN A 8 -13.86 -3.81 -19.62
CA ASN A 8 -15.20 -3.27 -19.81
C ASN A 8 -16.02 -3.30 -18.51
N MET A 9 -16.02 -4.43 -17.79
CA MET A 9 -16.74 -4.58 -16.51
C MET A 9 -16.22 -3.62 -15.44
N SER A 10 -14.90 -3.45 -15.34
CA SER A 10 -14.27 -2.58 -14.36
C SER A 10 -14.18 -1.12 -14.80
N ARG A 11 -14.57 -0.79 -16.04
CA ARG A 11 -14.36 0.53 -16.66
C ARG A 11 -12.90 0.99 -16.57
N LEU A 12 -11.97 0.04 -16.68
CA LEU A 12 -10.53 0.32 -16.69
C LEU A 12 -10.01 0.23 -18.12
N HIS A 13 -8.93 0.94 -18.42
CA HIS A 13 -8.29 0.80 -19.72
C HIS A 13 -7.68 -0.61 -19.86
N LEU A 14 -7.79 -1.22 -21.04
CA LEU A 14 -7.22 -2.54 -21.32
C LEU A 14 -5.72 -2.61 -20.94
N ASP A 15 -4.97 -1.55 -21.25
CA ASP A 15 -3.54 -1.47 -20.90
C ASP A 15 -3.28 -1.57 -19.39
N THR A 16 -4.25 -1.14 -18.55
CA THR A 16 -4.13 -1.31 -17.10
C THR A 16 -4.13 -2.78 -16.73
N ILE A 17 -5.03 -3.56 -17.34
CA ILE A 17 -5.13 -5.01 -17.14
C ILE A 17 -3.88 -5.71 -17.67
N ILE A 18 -3.43 -5.36 -18.88
CA ILE A 18 -2.21 -5.91 -19.48
C ILE A 18 -0.99 -5.63 -18.59
N ARG A 19 -0.86 -4.42 -18.03
CA ARG A 19 0.24 -4.07 -17.13
C ARG A 19 0.25 -4.91 -15.86
N TRP A 20 -0.90 -5.28 -15.31
CA TRP A 20 -0.96 -6.16 -14.14
C TRP A 20 -0.40 -7.55 -14.43
N GLU A 21 -0.71 -8.11 -15.60
CA GLU A 21 -0.15 -9.39 -16.04
C GLU A 21 1.37 -9.31 -16.31
N GLN A 22 1.87 -8.11 -16.62
CA GLN A 22 3.29 -7.82 -16.74
C GLN A 22 3.98 -7.56 -15.38
N GLY A 23 3.28 -7.76 -14.27
CA GLY A 23 3.82 -7.63 -12.91
C GLY A 23 3.74 -6.23 -12.31
N VAL A 24 3.04 -5.29 -12.95
CA VAL A 24 2.77 -3.98 -12.32
C VAL A 24 1.72 -4.15 -11.23
N PHE A 25 2.08 -3.84 -9.99
CA PHE A 25 1.13 -3.92 -8.87
C PHE A 25 -0.07 -2.99 -9.09
N PRO A 26 -1.30 -3.49 -8.91
CA PRO A 26 -2.48 -2.64 -9.00
C PRO A 26 -2.47 -1.53 -7.95
N LYS A 27 -3.01 -0.36 -8.32
CA LYS A 27 -3.26 0.68 -7.33
C LYS A 27 -4.30 0.20 -6.30
N PRO A 28 -4.22 0.60 -5.02
CA PRO A 28 -5.17 0.20 -4.00
C PRO A 28 -6.64 0.42 -4.39
N GLU A 29 -6.95 1.51 -5.08
CA GLU A 29 -8.31 1.83 -5.53
C GLU A 29 -8.84 0.78 -6.52
N ASN A 30 -7.97 0.29 -7.41
CA ASN A 30 -8.33 -0.76 -8.37
C ASN A 30 -8.53 -2.10 -7.64
N VAL A 31 -7.71 -2.41 -6.64
CA VAL A 31 -7.90 -3.62 -5.82
C VAL A 31 -9.22 -3.57 -5.07
N LYS A 32 -9.55 -2.42 -4.47
CA LYS A 32 -10.84 -2.23 -3.80
C LYS A 32 -12.00 -2.43 -4.76
N LEU A 33 -11.94 -1.82 -5.95
CA LEU A 33 -12.95 -1.99 -7.00
C LEU A 33 -13.13 -3.46 -7.40
N LEU A 34 -12.05 -4.18 -7.66
CA LEU A 34 -12.10 -5.59 -8.03
C LEU A 34 -12.64 -6.45 -6.88
N GLY A 35 -12.20 -6.18 -5.65
CA GLY A 35 -12.69 -6.87 -4.45
C GLY A 35 -14.20 -6.73 -4.28
N GLU A 36 -14.73 -5.52 -4.44
CA GLU A 36 -16.18 -5.26 -4.39
C GLU A 36 -16.93 -5.96 -5.53
N MET A 37 -16.41 -5.87 -6.76
CA MET A 37 -17.05 -6.43 -7.95
C MET A 37 -17.14 -7.96 -7.92
N PHE A 38 -16.12 -8.62 -7.41
CA PHE A 38 -16.05 -10.08 -7.34
C PHE A 38 -16.40 -10.63 -5.95
N SER A 39 -16.75 -9.76 -4.99
CA SER A 39 -16.97 -10.14 -3.59
C SER A 39 -15.78 -10.89 -2.98
N ILE A 40 -14.56 -10.46 -3.33
CA ILE A 40 -13.30 -11.02 -2.87
C ILE A 40 -12.69 -10.08 -1.82
N PRO A 41 -12.23 -10.58 -0.67
CA PRO A 41 -11.59 -9.73 0.34
C PRO A 41 -10.26 -9.17 -0.20
N ILE A 42 -9.97 -7.89 0.09
CA ILE A 42 -8.77 -7.20 -0.43
C ILE A 42 -7.44 -7.90 -0.09
N VAL A 43 -7.40 -8.66 1.02
CA VAL A 43 -6.24 -9.46 1.45
C VAL A 43 -5.87 -10.55 0.44
N TYR A 44 -6.82 -10.98 -0.39
CA TYR A 44 -6.58 -11.95 -1.46
C TYR A 44 -5.54 -11.48 -2.47
N PHE A 45 -5.48 -10.16 -2.73
CA PHE A 45 -4.57 -9.59 -3.71
C PHE A 45 -3.16 -9.44 -3.14
N ASP A 46 -3.05 -8.98 -1.90
CA ASP A 46 -1.82 -8.93 -1.09
C ASP A 46 -2.19 -8.48 0.33
N GLU A 47 -1.42 -8.89 1.34
CA GLU A 47 -1.55 -8.41 2.72
C GLU A 47 -1.38 -6.88 2.81
N TYR A 48 -0.51 -6.30 1.97
CA TYR A 48 -0.29 -4.87 1.84
C TYR A 48 -1.59 -4.08 1.75
N TYR A 49 -2.57 -4.53 0.96
CA TYR A 49 -3.82 -3.78 0.78
C TYR A 49 -4.64 -3.73 2.07
N SER A 50 -4.60 -4.79 2.88
CA SER A 50 -5.26 -4.78 4.19
C SER A 50 -4.60 -3.78 5.13
N ILE A 51 -3.26 -3.70 5.12
CA ILE A 51 -2.53 -2.70 5.89
C ILE A 51 -2.80 -1.29 5.36
N TYR A 52 -2.82 -1.09 4.04
CA TYR A 52 -3.04 0.21 3.39
C TYR A 52 -4.36 0.87 3.83
N TYR A 53 -5.42 0.07 3.98
CA TYR A 53 -6.74 0.52 4.41
C TYR A 53 -6.95 0.50 5.95
N SER A 54 -5.96 0.06 6.71
CA SER A 54 -5.98 0.06 8.19
C SER A 54 -5.47 1.38 8.80
N SER A 55 -5.55 1.47 10.14
CA SER A 55 -4.91 2.52 10.94
C SER A 55 -3.44 2.19 11.23
N TYR A 56 -2.63 2.02 10.19
CA TYR A 56 -1.23 1.58 10.30
C TYR A 56 -0.29 2.60 10.98
N GLN A 57 -0.71 3.87 11.08
CA GLN A 57 0.15 4.96 11.55
C GLN A 57 0.61 4.76 13.00
N ASP A 58 -0.24 4.20 13.85
CA ASP A 58 0.09 3.92 15.25
C ASP A 58 1.17 2.84 15.36
N ARG A 59 1.11 1.80 14.54
CA ARG A 59 2.16 0.76 14.47
C ARG A 59 3.53 1.35 14.11
N ILE A 60 3.56 2.33 13.20
CA ILE A 60 4.80 3.02 12.81
C ILE A 60 5.30 3.93 13.95
N ARG A 61 4.41 4.63 14.66
CA ARG A 61 4.78 5.43 15.85
C ARG A 61 5.39 4.55 16.94
N GLU A 62 4.72 3.45 17.26
CA GLU A 62 5.19 2.47 18.25
C GLU A 62 6.53 1.86 17.85
N TRP A 63 6.74 1.54 16.57
CA TRP A 63 8.04 1.07 16.09
C TRP A 63 9.14 2.12 16.31
N LYS A 64 8.88 3.38 15.97
CA LYS A 64 9.84 4.48 16.19
C LYS A 64 10.17 4.62 17.67
N ASP A 65 9.16 4.59 18.54
CA ASP A 65 9.32 4.79 19.99
C ASP A 65 10.01 3.61 20.66
N ARG A 66 9.63 2.36 20.32
CA ARG A 66 10.28 1.14 20.82
C ARG A 66 11.77 1.10 20.51
N ASN A 67 12.18 1.61 19.34
CA ASN A 67 13.58 1.67 18.94
C ASN A 67 14.29 2.97 19.34
N ARG A 68 13.59 3.89 20.02
CA ARG A 68 14.11 5.22 20.42
C ARG A 68 14.67 6.03 19.24
N TYR A 69 14.09 5.85 18.05
CA TYR A 69 14.53 6.58 16.87
C TYR A 69 14.04 8.03 16.90
N SER A 70 14.92 8.95 16.52
CA SER A 70 14.51 10.30 16.15
C SER A 70 13.72 10.26 14.83
N TYR A 71 13.00 11.35 14.53
CA TYR A 71 12.35 11.48 13.23
C TYR A 71 13.34 11.36 12.07
N SER A 72 14.51 11.99 12.18
CA SER A 72 15.57 11.96 11.15
C SER A 72 16.16 10.56 10.94
N MET A 73 16.23 9.73 11.99
CA MET A 73 16.63 8.33 11.82
C MET A 73 15.53 7.54 11.09
N ALA A 74 14.28 7.66 11.54
CA ALA A 74 13.17 6.92 10.98
C ALA A 74 12.90 7.27 9.51
N GLU A 75 12.99 8.56 9.14
CA GLU A 75 12.84 8.98 7.74
C GLU A 75 13.99 8.45 6.86
N GLY A 76 15.22 8.43 7.39
CA GLY A 76 16.38 7.88 6.69
C GLY A 76 16.25 6.38 6.42
N ILE A 77 15.78 5.62 7.42
CA ILE A 77 15.49 4.18 7.29
C ILE A 77 14.44 3.94 6.21
N LEU A 78 13.36 4.72 6.20
CA LEU A 78 12.29 4.57 5.21
C LEU A 78 12.65 5.16 3.84
N GLY A 79 13.70 5.97 3.75
CA GLY A 79 14.13 6.66 2.53
C GLY A 79 13.11 7.71 2.10
N VAL A 80 12.52 8.43 3.06
CA VAL A 80 11.56 9.51 2.81
C VAL A 80 12.10 10.82 3.38
N SER A 81 11.60 11.95 2.88
CA SER A 81 11.91 13.24 3.48
C SER A 81 11.25 13.38 4.86
N HIS A 82 11.79 14.27 5.69
CA HIS A 82 11.19 14.65 6.97
C HIS A 82 9.70 14.98 6.87
N SER A 83 9.34 15.83 5.90
CA SER A 83 7.96 16.21 5.65
C SER A 83 7.10 15.04 5.16
N GLY A 84 7.68 14.14 4.36
CA GLY A 84 7.04 12.89 3.92
C GLY A 84 6.70 11.99 5.11
N PHE A 85 7.66 11.76 6.01
CA PHE A 85 7.44 10.94 7.20
C PHE A 85 6.37 11.53 8.13
N ALA A 86 6.43 12.84 8.41
CA ALA A 86 5.41 13.51 9.21
C ALA A 86 4.00 13.43 8.57
N ARG A 87 3.92 13.54 7.24
CA ARG A 87 2.66 13.38 6.49
C ARG A 87 2.15 11.94 6.50
N LEU A 88 3.04 10.95 6.50
CA LEU A 88 2.69 9.54 6.60
C LEU A 88 2.04 9.24 7.96
N LEU A 89 2.68 9.68 9.04
CA LEU A 89 2.16 9.49 10.40
C LEU A 89 0.84 10.22 10.61
N SER A 90 0.67 11.41 10.05
CA SER A 90 -0.61 12.15 10.11
C SER A 90 -1.67 11.63 9.14
N GLY A 91 -1.38 10.61 8.33
CA GLY A 91 -2.32 10.06 7.33
C GLY A 91 -2.58 10.97 6.13
N LYS A 92 -1.86 12.10 5.99
CA LYS A 92 -1.95 13.02 4.84
C LYS A 92 -1.36 12.43 3.56
N ILE A 93 -0.46 11.45 3.69
CA ILE A 93 -0.06 10.58 2.60
C ILE A 93 -0.27 9.13 3.01
N ARG A 94 -0.49 8.29 2.01
CA ARG A 94 -0.70 6.85 2.18
C ARG A 94 0.62 6.11 2.16
N LEU A 95 0.64 4.95 2.81
CA LEU A 95 1.77 4.02 2.80
C LEU A 95 1.98 3.49 1.38
N SER A 96 3.17 3.66 0.80
CA SER A 96 3.49 3.01 -0.47
C SER A 96 3.88 1.55 -0.26
N TYR A 97 3.86 0.74 -1.32
CA TYR A 97 4.30 -0.65 -1.25
C TYR A 97 5.76 -0.78 -0.82
N ASP A 98 6.66 0.07 -1.33
CA ASP A 98 8.07 0.06 -0.93
C ASP A 98 8.26 0.39 0.55
N MET A 99 7.49 1.35 1.08
CA MET A 99 7.51 1.67 2.51
C MET A 99 6.98 0.50 3.34
N TYR A 100 5.90 -0.13 2.89
CA TYR A 100 5.35 -1.34 3.51
C TYR A 100 6.40 -2.45 3.56
N MET A 101 7.08 -2.75 2.46
CA MET A 101 8.09 -3.80 2.41
C MET A 101 9.25 -3.52 3.36
N LYS A 102 9.75 -2.29 3.43
CA LYS A 102 10.77 -1.91 4.42
C LYS A 102 10.27 -2.12 5.85
N LEU A 103 9.06 -1.64 6.16
CA LEU A 103 8.48 -1.79 7.49
C LEU A 103 8.20 -3.27 7.85
N LYS A 104 7.84 -4.10 6.87
CA LYS A 104 7.70 -5.55 7.03
C LYS A 104 9.04 -6.20 7.35
N THR A 105 10.12 -5.84 6.63
CA THR A 105 11.48 -6.35 6.96
C THR A 105 11.97 -5.92 8.33
N LEU A 106 11.41 -4.85 8.89
CA LEU A 106 11.69 -4.34 10.23
C LEU A 106 10.73 -4.91 11.30
N ASN A 107 9.89 -5.89 10.95
CA ASN A 107 8.87 -6.50 11.82
C ASN A 107 7.88 -5.48 12.42
N VAL A 108 7.54 -4.43 11.67
CA VAL A 108 6.49 -3.47 12.06
C VAL A 108 5.10 -4.01 11.72
N PHE A 109 4.99 -4.64 10.55
CA PHE A 109 3.76 -5.24 10.03
C PHE A 109 3.76 -6.74 10.17
#